data_AF-A0A2E7VT03-F1
#
_entry.id   AF-A0A2E7VT03-F1
#
_cell.length_a   1.000
_cell.length_b   1.000
_cell.length_c   1.000
_cell.angle_alpha   90.00
_cell.angle_beta   90.00
_cell.angle_gamma   90.00
#
_symmetry.space_group_name_H-M   'P 1'
#
loop_
_entity.id
_entity.type
_entity.pdbx_description
1 polymer ?
#
loop_
_entity_poly.entity_id
_entity_poly.type
_entity_poly.pdbx_seq_one_letter_code
_entity_poly.pdbx_strand_id
1 'polypeptide(L)'
;MGIENEIKVQAHSLSVSEFSKWIVSKIPIERYKQPYGHINWFTYDKIYSALKDKGFVNISKSSCSQSKYSAFLDSKFDRKIRAHYSLYIEAEKITSSKN
;
A
#
# COMPACT_ATOMS: atom_id res chain seq x y z
N MET A 1 3.82 -4.88 28.79
CA MET A 1 4.37 -3.84 27.90
C MET A 1 4.19 -4.32 26.47
N GLY A 2 3.64 -3.50 25.57
CA GLY A 2 3.39 -3.90 24.18
C GLY A 2 4.68 -4.06 23.39
N ILE A 3 4.64 -4.90 22.35
CA ILE A 3 5.77 -5.15 21.41
C ILE A 3 6.32 -3.86 20.80
N GLU A 4 5.50 -2.81 20.71
CA GLU A 4 5.87 -1.48 20.19
C GLU A 4 7.04 -0.82 20.95
N ASN A 5 7.08 -0.96 22.28
CA ASN A 5 8.18 -0.40 23.08
C ASN A 5 9.46 -1.21 22.90
N GLU A 6 9.35 -2.53 22.77
CA GLU A 6 10.48 -3.41 22.49
C GLU A 6 11.07 -3.12 21.10
N ILE A 7 10.22 -2.92 20.08
CA ILE A 7 10.64 -2.54 18.73
C ILE A 7 11.41 -1.21 18.75
N LYS A 8 10.91 -0.21 19.47
CA LYS A 8 11.58 1.11 19.59
C LYS A 8 12.96 0.98 20.22
N VAL A 9 13.07 0.23 21.34
CA VAL A 9 14.35 0.00 22.01
C VAL A 9 15.34 -0.66 21.05
N GLN A 10 14.94 -1.77 20.42
CA GLN A 10 15.83 -2.52 19.52
C GLN A 10 16.21 -1.72 18.26
N ALA A 11 15.32 -0.87 17.74
CA ALA A 11 15.61 -0.01 16.60
C ALA A 11 16.69 1.04 16.90
N HIS A 12 16.80 1.48 18.16
CA HIS A 12 17.85 2.41 18.59
C HIS A 12 19.13 1.73 19.04
N SER A 13 19.06 0.47 19.47
CA SER A 13 20.21 -0.27 20.04
C SER A 13 20.97 -1.14 19.02
N LEU A 14 20.32 -1.56 17.93
CA LEU A 14 20.91 -2.45 16.93
C LEU A 14 21.31 -1.69 15.66
N SER A 15 22.30 -2.20 14.93
CA SER A 15 22.51 -1.76 13.55
C SER A 15 21.31 -2.11 12.67
N VAL A 16 21.15 -1.42 11.54
CA VAL A 16 20.04 -1.69 10.59
C VAL A 16 19.98 -3.16 10.18
N SER A 17 21.13 -3.79 9.95
CA SER A 17 21.19 -5.22 9.56
C SER A 17 20.74 -6.14 10.69
N GLU A 18 21.21 -5.90 11.91
CA GLU A 18 20.86 -6.70 13.08
C GLU A 18 19.40 -6.50 13.49
N PHE A 19 18.91 -5.26 13.43
CA PHE A 19 17.51 -4.94 13.65
C PHE A 19 16.61 -5.67 12.64
N SER A 20 17.00 -5.68 11.35
CA SER A 20 16.24 -6.36 10.31
C SER A 20 16.15 -7.87 10.55
N LYS A 21 17.25 -8.51 10.95
CA LYS A 21 17.25 -9.94 11.31
C LYS A 21 16.39 -10.20 12.55
N TRP A 22 16.51 -9.34 13.56
CA TRP A 22 15.76 -9.45 14.79
C TRP A 22 14.25 -9.33 14.55
N ILE A 23 13.79 -8.29 13.85
CA ILE A 23 12.36 -8.06 13.63
C ILE A 23 11.73 -9.19 12.80
N VAL A 24 12.45 -9.72 11.81
CA VAL A 24 12.01 -10.86 11.00
C VAL A 24 11.88 -12.13 11.86
N SER A 25 12.78 -12.34 12.83
CA SER A 25 12.69 -13.49 13.75
C SER A 25 11.49 -13.46 14.70
N LYS A 26 10.89 -12.28 14.91
CA LYS A 26 9.67 -12.13 15.72
C LYS A 26 8.38 -12.43 14.95
N ILE A 27 8.46 -12.66 13.63
CA ILE A 27 7.30 -12.96 12.79
C ILE A 27 6.96 -14.46 12.92
N PRO A 28 5.74 -14.84 13.34
CA PRO A 28 5.34 -16.24 13.48
C PRO A 28 5.51 -17.01 12.18
N ILE A 29 5.98 -18.25 12.25
CA ILE A 29 6.34 -19.03 11.05
C ILE A 29 5.12 -19.31 10.15
N GLU A 30 3.93 -19.32 10.75
CA GLU A 30 2.63 -19.49 10.10
C GLU A 30 2.31 -18.35 9.12
N ARG A 31 2.87 -17.15 9.34
CA ARG A 31 2.74 -16.02 8.40
C ARG A 31 3.42 -16.31 7.05
N TYR A 32 4.47 -17.11 7.03
CA TYR A 32 5.17 -17.49 5.79
C TYR A 32 4.42 -18.55 4.98
N LYS A 33 3.46 -19.26 5.59
CA LYS A 33 2.66 -20.30 4.92
C LYS A 33 1.49 -19.74 4.11
N GLN A 34 1.17 -18.46 4.30
CA GLN A 34 0.19 -17.77 3.47
C GLN A 34 0.91 -17.33 2.19
N PRO A 35 0.51 -17.79 0.98
CA PRO A 35 0.91 -17.08 -0.24
C PRO A 35 0.53 -15.60 -0.02
N TYR A 36 1.41 -14.67 -0.40
CA TYR A 36 1.22 -13.21 -0.20
C TYR A 36 1.59 -12.65 1.19
N GLY A 37 2.45 -13.33 1.95
CA GLY A 37 3.01 -12.89 3.25
C GLY A 37 3.87 -11.60 3.25
N HIS A 38 3.63 -10.65 2.35
CA HIS A 38 4.18 -9.31 2.48
C HIS A 38 3.63 -8.66 3.75
N ILE A 39 4.53 -8.32 4.68
CA ILE A 39 4.21 -7.68 5.97
C ILE A 39 3.35 -6.41 5.77
N ASN A 40 3.49 -5.75 4.61
CA ASN A 40 2.70 -4.57 4.27
C ASN A 40 2.25 -4.59 2.80
N TRP A 41 1.20 -5.35 2.48
CA TRP A 41 0.52 -5.19 1.19
C TRP A 41 -0.31 -3.90 1.21
N PHE A 42 -0.25 -3.12 0.11
CA PHE A 42 -1.16 -2.01 -0.13
C PHE A 42 -2.54 -2.56 -0.50
N THR A 43 -3.44 -2.61 0.47
CA THR A 43 -4.85 -2.94 0.27
C THR A 43 -5.64 -1.70 -0.17
N TYR A 44 -6.80 -1.88 -0.79
CA TYR A 44 -7.73 -0.78 -1.07
C TYR A 44 -7.98 0.10 0.15
N ASP A 45 -8.31 -0.48 1.31
CA ASP A 45 -8.71 0.29 2.49
C ASP A 45 -7.57 1.19 3.01
N LYS A 46 -6.33 0.69 3.03
CA LYS A 46 -5.14 1.48 3.37
C LYS A 46 -4.96 2.67 2.44
N ILE A 47 -5.06 2.47 1.13
CA ILE A 47 -4.90 3.57 0.16
C ILE A 47 -6.10 4.52 0.23
N TYR A 48 -7.32 4.01 0.39
CA TYR A 48 -8.52 4.81 0.57
C TYR A 48 -8.40 5.75 1.77
N SER A 49 -8.02 5.24 2.94
CA SER A 49 -7.81 6.05 4.13
C SER A 49 -6.73 7.10 3.91
N ALA A 50 -5.59 6.72 3.32
CA ALA A 50 -4.52 7.67 3.02
C ALA A 50 -4.94 8.78 2.04
N LEU A 51 -5.73 8.46 1.01
CA LEU A 51 -6.26 9.44 0.05
C LEU A 51 -7.29 10.36 0.72
N LYS A 52 -8.19 9.80 1.52
CA LYS A 52 -9.19 10.56 2.28
C LYS A 52 -8.53 11.54 3.24
N ASP A 53 -7.51 11.11 3.99
CA ASP A 53 -6.76 11.96 4.92
C ASP A 53 -6.01 13.11 4.21
N LYS A 54 -5.71 12.95 2.93
CA LYS A 54 -5.08 13.99 2.08
C LYS A 54 -6.10 14.87 1.35
N GLY A 55 -7.39 14.72 1.64
CA GLY A 55 -8.46 15.55 1.08
C GLY A 55 -8.86 15.19 -0.35
N PHE A 56 -8.55 13.97 -0.81
CA PHE A 56 -9.10 13.47 -2.06
C PHE A 56 -10.58 13.12 -1.89
N VAL A 57 -11.34 13.27 -2.97
CA VAL A 57 -12.77 12.98 -3.06
C VAL A 57 -13.04 11.97 -4.17
N ASN A 58 -14.30 11.48 -4.27
CA ASN A 58 -14.73 10.56 -5.31
C ASN A 58 -13.82 9.31 -5.44
N ILE A 59 -13.38 8.78 -4.29
CA ILE A 59 -12.45 7.65 -4.23
C ILE A 59 -13.21 6.34 -4.48
N SER A 60 -12.79 5.57 -5.49
CA SER A 60 -13.43 4.29 -5.84
C SER A 60 -12.41 3.26 -6.32
N LYS A 61 -12.79 1.97 -6.21
CA LYS A 61 -12.06 0.89 -6.89
C LYS A 61 -12.31 0.99 -8.39
N SER A 62 -11.25 0.80 -9.16
CA SER A 62 -11.34 0.58 -10.60
C SER A 62 -10.67 -0.74 -10.98
N SER A 63 -10.45 -0.99 -12.27
CA SER A 63 -9.74 -2.17 -12.72
C SER A 63 -8.83 -1.85 -13.91
N CYS A 64 -8.01 -2.82 -14.30
CA CYS A 64 -7.10 -2.65 -15.43
C CYS A 64 -7.88 -2.25 -16.70
N SER A 65 -7.51 -1.12 -17.30
CA SER A 65 -8.19 -0.57 -18.50
C SER A 65 -9.68 -0.25 -18.32
N GLN A 66 -10.19 -0.19 -17.08
CA GLN A 66 -11.51 0.34 -16.77
C GLN A 66 -11.33 1.62 -15.99
N SER A 67 -11.55 2.75 -16.67
CA SER A 67 -11.54 4.06 -16.05
C SER A 67 -12.66 4.91 -16.59
N LYS A 68 -13.21 5.81 -15.75
CA LYS A 68 -14.14 6.84 -16.23
C LYS A 68 -13.43 7.94 -17.02
N TYR A 69 -12.10 7.99 -16.98
CA TYR A 69 -11.29 8.94 -17.74
C TYR A 69 -10.61 8.26 -18.92
N SER A 70 -10.87 8.78 -20.12
CA SER A 70 -10.36 8.25 -21.39
C SER A 70 -8.83 8.16 -21.44
N ALA A 71 -8.13 9.06 -20.73
CA ALA A 71 -6.67 9.06 -20.63
C ALA A 71 -6.08 7.75 -20.05
N PHE A 72 -6.86 6.99 -19.28
CA PHE A 72 -6.41 5.75 -18.64
C PHE A 72 -6.97 4.47 -19.30
N LEU A 73 -7.72 4.60 -20.40
CA LEU A 73 -8.25 3.47 -21.16
C LEU A 73 -7.24 2.89 -22.17
N ASP A 74 -6.16 3.61 -22.42
CA ASP A 74 -5.29 3.37 -23.56
C ASP A 74 -4.33 2.17 -23.36
N SER A 75 -3.90 1.59 -24.48
CA SER A 75 -3.04 0.40 -24.55
C SER A 75 -1.63 0.55 -23.95
N LYS A 76 -1.31 1.72 -23.40
CA LYS A 76 0.01 2.07 -22.84
C LYS A 76 0.35 1.34 -21.55
N PHE A 77 -0.63 0.70 -20.91
CA PHE A 77 -0.41 -0.19 -19.78
C PHE A 77 -0.33 -1.64 -20.26
N ASP A 78 0.76 -2.33 -19.91
CA ASP A 78 0.87 -3.78 -20.15
C ASP A 78 -0.20 -4.53 -19.36
N ARG A 79 -1.25 -4.93 -20.08
CA ARG A 79 -2.44 -5.58 -19.54
C ARG A 79 -2.14 -6.99 -19.02
N LYS A 80 -1.22 -7.72 -19.65
CA LYS A 80 -0.94 -9.13 -19.30
C LYS A 80 -0.29 -9.24 -17.93
N ILE A 81 0.60 -8.31 -17.62
CA ILE A 81 1.33 -8.33 -16.35
C ILE A 81 0.57 -7.57 -15.27
N ARG A 82 0.06 -6.36 -15.56
CA ARG A 82 -0.41 -5.46 -14.50
C ARG A 82 -1.77 -5.83 -13.91
N ALA A 83 -2.64 -6.49 -14.69
CA ALA A 83 -3.99 -6.83 -14.24
C ALA A 83 -4.02 -7.70 -12.97
N HIS A 84 -3.02 -8.55 -12.77
CA HIS A 84 -3.00 -9.52 -11.67
C HIS A 84 -2.22 -9.03 -10.42
N TYR A 85 -1.34 -8.05 -10.58
CA TYR A 85 -0.42 -7.61 -9.51
C TYR A 85 -0.64 -6.17 -9.03
N SER A 86 -1.55 -5.42 -9.67
CA SER A 86 -1.78 -4.01 -9.36
C SER A 86 -3.10 -3.78 -8.62
N LEU A 87 -3.10 -2.76 -7.77
CA LEU A 87 -4.31 -2.19 -7.20
C LEU A 87 -4.72 -0.97 -8.03
N TYR A 88 -5.99 -0.89 -8.43
CA TYR A 88 -6.51 0.19 -9.26
C TYR A 88 -7.53 1.01 -8.47
N ILE A 89 -7.25 2.30 -8.31
CA ILE A 89 -8.06 3.24 -7.55
C ILE A 89 -8.14 4.55 -8.33
N GLU A 90 -9.34 5.09 -8.42
CA GLU A 90 -9.58 6.43 -8.92
C GLU A 90 -9.89 7.36 -7.75
N ALA A 91 -9.38 8.59 -7.81
CA ALA A 91 -9.65 9.63 -6.83
C ALA A 91 -9.42 11.00 -7.47
N GLU A 92 -10.15 12.00 -6.99
CA GLU A 92 -10.09 13.37 -7.48
C GLU A 92 -9.54 14.28 -6.39
N LYS A 93 -8.72 15.25 -6.79
CA LYS A 93 -8.30 16.33 -5.90
C LYS A 93 -9.05 17.59 -6.29
N ILE A 94 -9.88 18.12 -5.40
CA ILE A 94 -10.50 19.42 -5.61
C ILE A 94 -9.40 20.45 -5.44
N THR A 95 -8.83 20.93 -6.54
CA THR A 95 -8.03 22.14 -6.52
C THR A 95 -9.01 23.30 -6.45
N SER A 96 -9.07 23.99 -5.33
CA SER A 96 -9.75 25.28 -5.25
C SER A 96 -9.15 26.18 -6.33
N SER A 97 -9.93 26.53 -7.35
CA SER A 97 -9.56 27.59 -8.28
C SER A 97 -9.28 28.84 -7.44
N LYS A 98 -8.06 29.37 -7.54
CA LYS A 98 -7.80 30.72 -7.04
C LYS A 98 -8.67 31.65 -7.87
N ASN A 99 -9.72 32.18 -7.25
CA ASN A 99 -10.39 33.40 -7.73
C ASN A 99 -9.42 34.57 -7.58
#